data_AF-A0A0F0LD10-F1
#
_entry.id   AF-A0A0F0LD10-F1
#
_cell.length_a   1.000
_cell.length_b   1.000
_cell.length_c   1.000
_cell.angle_alpha   90.00
_cell.angle_beta   90.00
_cell.angle_gamma   90.00
#
_symmetry.space_group_name_H-M   'P 1'
#
loop_
_entity.id
_entity.type
_entity.pdbx_description
1 polymer ?
#
loop_
_entity_poly.entity_id
_entity_poly.type
_entity_poly.pdbx_seq_one_letter_code
_entity_poly.pdbx_strand_id
1 'polypeptide(L)'
;MSREIRSLRNDAAAWYSGVLDEVTAALPSSIDRARQILEPIAGEVWMGSLTLHGVTTAGSGARTSRRVSDRTRAEVFLRDGFLCTYCGGRTIPRCILVAISDVFPDEFSYYAHYRRGTVHPAYWALAPEADHVLAHAGGGSSDPANLTTLHAMCNTRKSSLAADSLPLVAATPARDSEWDGLLSRYADIVTIGETAGRRHASPDYHSSWLRRFGRRADDIRLN
;
A
#
# COMPACT_ATOMS: atom_id res chain seq x y z
N MET A 1 -8.43 -2.93 -23.35
CA MET A 1 -9.40 -3.92 -22.81
C MET A 1 -8.94 -4.30 -21.41
N SER A 2 -9.84 -4.35 -20.42
CA SER A 2 -9.47 -4.70 -19.05
C SER A 2 -9.15 -6.19 -18.91
N ARG A 3 -8.08 -6.53 -18.18
CA ARG A 3 -7.69 -7.92 -17.85
C ARG A 3 -8.20 -8.27 -16.45
N GLU A 4 -9.11 -9.24 -16.36
CA GLU A 4 -9.61 -9.69 -15.05
C GLU A 4 -8.57 -10.54 -14.31
N ILE A 5 -8.28 -10.17 -13.06
CA ILE A 5 -7.41 -10.93 -12.15
C ILE A 5 -8.24 -11.48 -11.00
N ARG A 6 -8.29 -12.81 -10.89
CA ARG A 6 -9.09 -13.54 -9.90
C ARG A 6 -8.27 -14.10 -8.74
N SER A 7 -6.97 -14.26 -8.94
CA SER A 7 -6.01 -14.66 -7.92
C SER A 7 -4.72 -13.87 -8.12
N LEU A 8 -4.09 -13.49 -7.01
CA LEU A 8 -2.78 -12.84 -7.06
C LEU A 8 -1.71 -13.90 -7.32
N ARG A 9 -0.69 -13.50 -8.08
CA ARG A 9 0.52 -14.30 -8.25
C ARG A 9 1.20 -14.54 -6.90
N ASN A 10 1.95 -15.64 -6.78
CA ASN A 10 2.72 -15.93 -5.55
C ASN A 10 3.78 -14.85 -5.25
N ASP A 11 4.35 -14.27 -6.30
CA ASP A 11 5.35 -13.20 -6.28
C ASP A 11 4.73 -11.80 -6.45
N ALA A 12 3.41 -11.63 -6.31
CA ALA A 12 2.70 -10.40 -6.68
C ALA A 12 3.30 -9.13 -6.04
N ALA A 13 3.73 -9.19 -4.77
CA ALA A 13 4.37 -8.03 -4.14
C ALA A 13 5.69 -7.64 -4.85
N ALA A 14 6.55 -8.61 -5.18
CA ALA A 14 7.79 -8.34 -5.91
C ALA A 14 7.51 -7.88 -7.35
N TRP A 15 6.58 -8.54 -8.04
CA TRP A 15 6.20 -8.21 -9.41
C TRP A 15 5.66 -6.78 -9.55
N TYR A 16 4.63 -6.42 -8.77
CA TYR A 16 4.04 -5.09 -8.88
C TYR A 16 4.97 -4.00 -8.36
N SER A 17 5.72 -4.24 -7.27
CA SER A 17 6.66 -3.23 -6.76
C SER A 17 7.81 -2.97 -7.74
N GLY A 18 8.34 -4.00 -8.40
CA GLY A 18 9.39 -3.85 -9.42
C GLY A 18 8.92 -3.02 -10.62
N VAL A 19 7.75 -3.35 -11.18
CA VAL A 19 7.18 -2.58 -12.29
C VAL A 19 6.93 -1.12 -11.88
N LEU A 20 6.33 -0.87 -10.72
CA LEU A 20 6.04 0.50 -10.27
C LEU A 20 7.30 1.30 -9.89
N ASP A 21 8.36 0.63 -9.44
CA ASP A 21 9.67 1.26 -9.22
C ASP A 21 10.23 1.81 -10.54
N GLU A 22 10.27 0.99 -11.60
CA GLU A 22 10.73 1.42 -12.92
C GLU A 22 9.83 2.48 -13.56
N VAL A 23 8.49 2.33 -13.45
CA VAL A 23 7.53 3.33 -13.93
C VAL A 23 7.80 4.68 -13.29
N THR A 24 7.90 4.72 -11.96
CA THR A 24 8.08 5.99 -11.24
C THR A 24 9.46 6.60 -11.42
N ALA A 25 10.50 5.79 -11.68
CA ALA A 25 11.82 6.28 -12.06
C ALA A 25 11.82 6.95 -13.44
N ALA A 26 11.02 6.45 -14.39
CA ALA A 26 10.92 7.03 -15.74
C ALA A 26 10.07 8.31 -15.81
N LEU A 27 9.09 8.47 -14.91
CA LEU A 27 8.08 9.54 -14.93
C LEU A 27 8.65 10.96 -15.12
N PRO A 28 9.69 11.39 -14.38
CA PRO A 28 10.24 12.75 -14.55
C PRO A 28 10.79 13.03 -15.96
N SER A 29 11.21 11.98 -16.67
CA SER A 29 11.80 12.11 -18.01
C SER A 29 10.79 11.97 -19.14
N SER A 30 9.83 11.04 -19.02
CA SER A 30 8.85 10.76 -20.07
C SER A 30 7.69 9.93 -19.54
N ILE A 31 6.49 10.52 -19.60
CA ILE A 31 5.24 9.81 -19.29
C ILE A 31 5.00 8.66 -20.28
N ASP A 32 5.36 8.83 -21.55
CA ASP A 32 5.19 7.78 -22.55
C ASP A 32 6.12 6.58 -22.29
N ARG A 33 7.37 6.84 -21.86
CA ARG A 33 8.28 5.77 -21.44
C ARG A 33 7.74 5.05 -20.20
N ALA A 34 7.27 5.80 -19.21
CA ALA A 34 6.66 5.24 -18.02
C ALA A 34 5.42 4.38 -18.36
N ARG A 35 4.60 4.82 -19.32
CA ARG A 35 3.45 4.04 -19.82
C ARG A 35 3.86 2.74 -20.50
N GLN A 36 4.94 2.75 -21.29
CA GLN A 36 5.48 1.53 -21.90
C GLN A 36 5.96 0.53 -20.85
N ILE A 37 6.57 1.00 -19.77
CA ILE A 37 7.02 0.14 -18.65
C ILE A 37 5.81 -0.42 -17.89
N LEU A 38 4.71 0.34 -17.78
CA LEU A 38 3.48 -0.08 -17.10
C LEU A 38 2.69 -1.16 -17.88
N GLU A 39 2.91 -1.27 -19.18
CA GLU A 39 2.16 -2.15 -20.11
C GLU A 39 1.94 -3.60 -19.62
N PRO A 40 2.90 -4.29 -18.98
CA PRO A 40 2.72 -5.66 -18.52
C PRO A 40 1.60 -5.85 -17.48
N ILE A 41 1.27 -4.79 -16.73
CA ILE A 41 0.21 -4.77 -15.71
C ILE A 41 -0.96 -3.85 -16.09
N ALA A 42 -0.87 -3.14 -17.21
CA ALA A 42 -1.87 -2.17 -17.62
C ALA A 42 -3.25 -2.80 -17.82
N GLY A 43 -4.27 -2.14 -17.32
CA GLY A 43 -5.67 -2.53 -17.45
C GLY A 43 -6.07 -3.74 -16.61
N GLU A 44 -5.22 -4.23 -15.70
CA GLU A 44 -5.61 -5.26 -14.76
C GLU A 44 -6.68 -4.75 -13.78
N VAL A 45 -7.66 -5.60 -13.54
CA VAL A 45 -8.79 -5.31 -12.66
C VAL A 45 -9.02 -6.48 -11.72
N TRP A 46 -9.05 -6.18 -10.41
CA TRP A 46 -9.30 -7.19 -9.40
C TRP A 46 -10.77 -7.65 -9.41
N MET A 47 -10.95 -8.95 -9.66
CA MET A 47 -12.23 -9.66 -9.66
C MET A 47 -12.28 -10.82 -8.66
N GLY A 48 -11.14 -11.08 -8.00
CA GLY A 48 -10.99 -12.11 -6.98
C GLY A 48 -11.65 -11.73 -5.65
N SER A 49 -11.52 -12.66 -4.70
CA SER A 49 -11.88 -12.43 -3.30
C SER A 49 -10.71 -12.84 -2.43
N LEU A 50 -10.40 -12.02 -1.42
CA LEU A 50 -9.54 -12.43 -0.32
C LEU A 50 -10.44 -13.08 0.75
N THR A 51 -11.13 -14.17 0.41
CA THR A 51 -12.04 -14.83 1.37
C THR A 51 -11.23 -15.62 2.39
N LEU A 52 -11.55 -15.42 3.68
CA LEU A 52 -11.04 -16.19 4.80
C LEU A 52 -11.68 -17.59 4.88
N HIS A 53 -10.89 -18.61 5.23
CA HIS A 53 -11.38 -19.77 5.96
C HIS A 53 -10.92 -19.63 7.42
N GLY A 54 -11.77 -19.07 8.29
CA GLY A 54 -11.46 -18.90 9.70
C GLY A 54 -12.69 -18.49 10.51
N VAL A 55 -13.23 -19.42 11.29
CA VAL A 55 -14.33 -19.19 12.24
C VAL A 55 -13.79 -18.30 13.36
N THR A 56 -14.47 -17.19 13.68
CA THR A 56 -14.18 -16.39 14.88
C THR A 56 -15.36 -16.46 15.84
N THR A 57 -15.12 -16.93 17.05
CA THR A 57 -16.03 -16.80 18.20
C THR A 57 -15.87 -15.41 18.82
N ALA A 58 -16.99 -14.74 19.08
CA ALA A 58 -17.01 -13.35 19.55
C ALA A 58 -16.75 -13.27 21.08
N GLY A 59 -15.66 -12.59 21.48
CA GLY A 59 -15.42 -12.16 22.85
C GLY A 59 -15.85 -10.71 23.08
N SER A 60 -16.63 -10.44 24.13
CA SER A 60 -17.14 -9.11 24.49
C SER A 60 -16.16 -8.39 25.42
N GLY A 61 -15.35 -7.48 24.88
CA GLY A 61 -14.51 -6.53 25.63
C GLY A 61 -14.76 -5.10 25.17
N ALA A 62 -14.59 -4.12 26.07
CA ALA A 62 -14.82 -2.70 25.82
C ALA A 62 -14.06 -2.22 24.56
N ARG A 63 -14.81 -1.65 23.60
CA ARG A 63 -14.31 -1.31 22.26
C ARG A 63 -13.57 0.03 22.28
N THR A 64 -12.27 0.01 22.55
CA THR A 64 -11.39 1.11 22.10
C THR A 64 -11.43 1.20 20.57
N SER A 65 -11.28 2.41 20.03
CA SER A 65 -11.34 2.66 18.58
C SER A 65 -10.37 1.74 17.84
N ARG A 66 -10.92 0.83 17.01
CA ARG A 66 -10.15 -0.03 16.10
C ARG A 66 -9.44 0.75 14.98
N ARG A 67 -9.76 2.03 14.80
CA ARG A 67 -9.21 2.84 13.71
C ARG A 67 -7.86 3.41 14.12
N VAL A 68 -6.81 2.92 13.48
CA VAL A 68 -5.48 3.53 13.49
C VAL A 68 -5.53 4.83 12.68
N SER A 69 -5.03 5.93 13.24
CA SER A 69 -5.00 7.22 12.55
C SER A 69 -4.05 7.20 11.35
N ASP A 70 -4.28 8.04 10.33
CA ASP A 70 -3.36 8.13 9.19
C ASP A 70 -1.95 8.61 9.59
N ARG A 71 -1.85 9.43 10.66
CA ARG A 71 -0.55 9.83 11.23
C ARG A 71 0.18 8.60 11.79
N THR A 72 -0.50 7.81 12.61
CA THR A 72 0.05 6.57 13.18
C THR A 72 0.41 5.56 12.10
N ARG A 73 -0.39 5.45 11.03
CA ARG A 73 -0.05 4.61 9.87
C ARG A 73 1.27 5.06 9.23
N ALA A 74 1.42 6.35 8.96
CA ALA A 74 2.65 6.88 8.39
C ALA A 74 3.87 6.61 9.30
N GLU A 75 3.73 6.82 10.61
CA GLU A 75 4.78 6.52 11.60
C GLU A 75 5.20 5.05 11.58
N VAL A 76 4.23 4.12 11.53
CA VAL A 76 4.48 2.68 11.47
C VAL A 76 5.18 2.29 10.15
N PHE A 77 4.69 2.79 9.01
CA PHE A 77 5.28 2.48 7.70
C PHE A 77 6.72 2.99 7.57
N LEU A 78 7.00 4.20 8.08
CA LEU A 78 8.34 4.76 8.14
C LEU A 78 9.26 3.94 9.06
N ARG A 79 8.79 3.57 10.25
CA ARG A 79 9.54 2.77 11.22
C ARG A 79 9.94 1.41 10.62
N ASP A 80 9.02 0.79 9.87
CA ASP A 80 9.19 -0.54 9.29
C ASP A 80 9.84 -0.51 7.89
N GLY A 81 10.28 0.67 7.42
CA GLY A 81 10.99 0.82 6.14
C GLY A 81 10.15 0.43 4.91
N PHE A 82 8.83 0.56 5.00
CA PHE A 82 7.90 0.16 3.94
C PHE A 82 8.03 -1.31 3.52
N LEU A 83 8.44 -2.18 4.44
CA LEU A 83 8.48 -3.63 4.24
C LEU A 83 7.36 -4.30 5.03
N CYS A 84 6.73 -5.31 4.43
CA CYS A 84 5.78 -6.17 5.13
C CYS A 84 6.54 -7.00 6.15
N THR A 85 6.23 -6.85 7.43
CA THR A 85 6.97 -7.53 8.50
C THR A 85 6.63 -9.02 8.59
N TYR A 86 5.62 -9.50 7.84
CA TYR A 86 5.27 -10.92 7.78
C TYR A 86 6.05 -11.69 6.70
N CYS A 87 6.15 -11.15 5.48
CA CYS A 87 6.79 -11.85 4.36
C CYS A 87 8.10 -11.19 3.88
N GLY A 88 8.47 -10.03 4.42
CA GLY A 88 9.63 -9.24 3.99
C GLY A 88 9.45 -8.47 2.68
N GLY A 89 8.32 -8.62 1.99
CA GLY A 89 8.09 -8.00 0.69
C GLY A 89 7.87 -6.49 0.75
N ARG A 90 8.29 -5.78 -0.32
CA ARG A 90 8.09 -4.33 -0.50
C ARG A 90 6.61 -3.95 -0.44
N THR A 91 6.31 -2.85 0.25
CA THR A 91 4.99 -2.22 0.28
C THR A 91 5.05 -0.86 -0.41
N ILE A 92 3.92 -0.40 -0.95
CA ILE A 92 3.76 0.97 -1.47
C ILE A 92 2.51 1.56 -0.82
N PRO A 93 2.63 2.65 -0.03
CA PRO A 93 1.48 3.30 0.60
C PRO A 93 0.35 3.59 -0.39
N ARG A 94 -0.90 3.36 0.05
CA ARG A 94 -2.09 3.59 -0.78
C ARG A 94 -2.10 4.98 -1.42
N CYS A 95 -1.69 6.00 -0.68
CA CYS A 95 -1.68 7.37 -1.17
C CYS A 95 -0.69 7.61 -2.33
N ILE A 96 0.36 6.79 -2.45
CA ILE A 96 1.31 6.81 -3.56
C ILE A 96 0.75 6.01 -4.74
N LEU A 97 0.12 4.85 -4.49
CA LEU A 97 -0.60 4.11 -5.53
C LEU A 97 -1.70 4.98 -6.17
N VAL A 98 -2.42 5.77 -5.37
CA VAL A 98 -3.43 6.72 -5.88
C VAL A 98 -2.79 7.80 -6.74
N ALA A 99 -1.61 8.31 -6.38
CA ALA A 99 -0.92 9.29 -7.23
C ALA A 99 -0.48 8.66 -8.57
N ILE A 100 -0.08 7.38 -8.58
CA ILE A 100 0.21 6.65 -9.81
C ILE A 100 -1.08 6.46 -10.64
N SER A 101 -2.21 6.13 -10.00
CA SER A 101 -3.52 6.08 -10.67
C SER A 101 -3.92 7.43 -11.23
N ASP A 102 -3.60 8.53 -10.55
CA ASP A 102 -3.87 9.87 -11.06
C ASP A 102 -3.10 10.15 -12.36
N VAL A 103 -1.87 9.65 -12.50
CA VAL A 103 -1.10 9.74 -13.76
C VAL A 103 -1.64 8.79 -14.84
N PHE A 104 -2.02 7.56 -14.48
CA PHE A 104 -2.45 6.49 -15.39
C PHE A 104 -3.85 5.96 -15.06
N PRO A 105 -4.93 6.78 -15.23
CA PRO A 105 -6.28 6.42 -14.79
C PRO A 105 -6.84 5.15 -15.46
N ASP A 106 -6.51 4.95 -16.73
CA ASP A 106 -7.07 3.87 -17.55
C ASP A 106 -6.24 2.58 -17.44
N GLU A 107 -4.92 2.72 -17.29
CA GLU A 107 -3.99 1.60 -17.17
C GLU A 107 -3.86 1.10 -15.71
N PHE A 108 -3.98 1.99 -14.72
CA PHE A 108 -3.80 1.67 -13.30
C PHE A 108 -5.01 2.14 -12.46
N SER A 109 -6.16 1.51 -12.71
CA SER A 109 -7.46 1.94 -12.17
C SER A 109 -7.56 1.99 -10.64
N TYR A 110 -8.25 3.01 -10.14
CA TYR A 110 -8.59 3.18 -8.73
C TYR A 110 -10.00 3.77 -8.55
N TYR A 111 -10.69 3.28 -7.53
CA TYR A 111 -11.96 3.84 -7.06
C TYR A 111 -11.99 3.81 -5.53
N ALA A 112 -12.25 4.96 -4.91
CA ALA A 112 -12.14 5.14 -3.47
C ALA A 112 -13.02 4.19 -2.64
N HIS A 113 -14.17 3.77 -3.18
CA HIS A 113 -15.08 2.84 -2.51
C HIS A 113 -14.87 1.37 -2.89
N TYR A 114 -13.78 1.04 -3.61
CA TYR A 114 -13.39 -0.35 -3.89
C TYR A 114 -14.52 -1.20 -4.51
N ARG A 115 -15.27 -0.61 -5.45
CA ARG A 115 -16.28 -1.35 -6.20
C ARG A 115 -15.59 -2.51 -6.91
N ARG A 116 -16.23 -3.68 -6.90
CA ARG A 116 -15.70 -4.85 -7.61
C ARG A 116 -15.50 -4.48 -9.08
N GLY A 117 -14.35 -4.85 -9.63
CA GLY A 117 -14.06 -4.55 -11.03
C GLY A 117 -13.55 -3.13 -11.29
N THR A 118 -13.18 -2.35 -10.27
CA THR A 118 -12.75 -0.94 -10.47
C THR A 118 -11.42 -0.59 -9.81
N VAL A 119 -10.67 -1.57 -9.33
CA VAL A 119 -9.39 -1.35 -8.66
C VAL A 119 -8.35 -2.33 -9.19
N HIS A 120 -7.16 -1.81 -9.46
CA HIS A 120 -6.01 -2.60 -9.87
C HIS A 120 -5.55 -3.57 -8.75
N PRO A 121 -5.21 -4.84 -9.06
CA PRO A 121 -4.78 -5.85 -8.07
C PRO A 121 -3.56 -5.44 -7.22
N ALA A 122 -2.70 -4.58 -7.73
CA ALA A 122 -1.57 -3.99 -6.98
C ALA A 122 -1.99 -3.34 -5.66
N TYR A 123 -3.20 -2.77 -5.55
CA TYR A 123 -3.70 -2.22 -4.29
C TYR A 123 -3.85 -3.29 -3.20
N TRP A 124 -4.20 -4.52 -3.56
CA TRP A 124 -4.25 -5.63 -2.61
C TRP A 124 -2.87 -6.20 -2.31
N ALA A 125 -1.98 -6.15 -3.31
CA ALA A 125 -0.65 -6.74 -3.21
C ALA A 125 0.37 -5.88 -2.50
N LEU A 126 0.23 -4.56 -2.55
CA LEU A 126 1.26 -3.63 -2.12
C LEU A 126 0.82 -2.68 -1.02
N ALA A 127 -0.46 -2.30 -0.98
CA ALA A 127 -0.91 -1.31 0.00
C ALA A 127 -0.74 -1.87 1.41
N PRO A 128 0.07 -1.22 2.26
CA PRO A 128 0.23 -1.64 3.63
C PRO A 128 -0.97 -1.20 4.48
N GLU A 129 -1.24 -1.98 5.51
CA GLU A 129 -2.08 -1.62 6.65
C GLU A 129 -1.21 -1.66 7.91
N ALA A 130 -1.46 -0.73 8.84
CA ALA A 130 -0.89 -0.79 10.17
C ALA A 130 -1.81 -1.68 11.02
N ASP A 131 -1.38 -2.91 11.28
CA ASP A 131 -2.16 -3.93 11.96
C ASP A 131 -1.52 -4.31 13.30
N HIS A 132 -2.35 -4.76 14.25
CA HIS A 132 -1.90 -5.05 15.60
C HIS A 132 -0.99 -6.28 15.67
N VAL A 133 0.18 -6.16 16.30
CA VAL A 133 1.10 -7.28 16.59
C VAL A 133 0.41 -8.26 17.54
N LEU A 134 0.04 -7.78 18.73
CA LEU A 134 -0.88 -8.48 19.61
C LEU A 134 -2.31 -8.08 19.22
N ALA A 135 -3.14 -9.05 18.85
CA ALA A 135 -4.52 -8.77 18.47
C ALA A 135 -5.26 -8.02 19.60
N HIS A 136 -6.16 -7.11 19.22
CA HIS A 136 -7.00 -6.37 20.16
C HIS A 136 -7.83 -7.31 21.07
N ALA A 137 -8.31 -8.43 20.51
CA ALA A 137 -9.02 -9.47 21.26
C ALA A 137 -8.16 -10.13 22.36
N GLY A 138 -6.83 -10.11 22.19
CA GLY A 138 -5.85 -10.55 23.19
C GLY A 138 -5.33 -9.42 24.08
N GLY A 139 -5.95 -8.24 24.07
CA GLY A 139 -5.56 -7.09 24.89
C GLY A 139 -4.56 -6.13 24.24
N GLY A 140 -4.29 -6.26 22.93
CA GLY A 140 -3.38 -5.36 22.23
C GLY A 140 -3.87 -3.91 22.13
N SER A 141 -2.98 -2.95 22.43
CA SER A 141 -3.26 -1.52 22.30
C SER A 141 -3.11 -1.02 20.86
N SER A 142 -3.68 0.13 20.53
CA SER A 142 -3.46 0.81 19.23
C SER A 142 -2.24 1.73 19.24
N ASP A 143 -1.35 1.58 20.22
CA ASP A 143 -0.11 2.35 20.28
C ASP A 143 0.80 1.93 19.13
N PRO A 144 1.61 2.85 18.55
CA PRO A 144 2.54 2.51 17.48
C PRO A 144 3.41 1.29 17.80
N ALA A 145 3.80 1.11 19.07
CA ALA A 145 4.60 -0.03 19.53
C ALA A 145 3.92 -1.40 19.33
N ASN A 146 2.59 -1.46 19.34
CA ASN A 146 1.82 -2.69 19.09
C ASN A 146 1.25 -2.75 17.67
N LEU A 147 1.68 -1.88 16.76
CA LEU A 147 1.29 -1.90 15.35
C LEU A 147 2.48 -2.31 14.49
N THR A 148 2.21 -2.95 13.35
CA THR A 148 3.23 -3.36 12.37
C THR A 148 2.70 -3.23 10.94
N THR A 149 3.61 -3.09 9.99
CA THR A 149 3.31 -2.98 8.56
C THR A 149 3.03 -4.34 7.94
N LEU A 150 1.84 -4.55 7.38
CA LEU A 150 1.47 -5.75 6.61
C LEU A 150 0.86 -5.36 5.28
N HIS A 151 1.12 -6.10 4.20
CA HIS A 151 0.29 -5.98 2.98
C HIS A 151 -1.18 -6.25 3.31
N ALA A 152 -2.12 -5.62 2.63
CA ALA A 152 -3.54 -5.95 2.74
C ALA A 152 -3.79 -7.46 2.56
N MET A 153 -3.14 -8.11 1.57
CA MET A 153 -3.26 -9.57 1.39
C MET A 153 -2.70 -10.38 2.58
N CYS A 154 -1.56 -9.96 3.14
CA CYS A 154 -0.90 -10.68 4.23
C CYS A 154 -1.68 -10.52 5.52
N ASN A 155 -2.25 -9.34 5.74
CA ASN A 155 -3.15 -9.08 6.84
C ASN A 155 -4.40 -9.99 6.77
N THR A 156 -5.02 -10.12 5.59
CA THR A 156 -6.16 -11.03 5.42
C THR A 156 -5.78 -12.49 5.68
N ARG A 157 -4.61 -12.95 5.20
CA ARG A 157 -4.09 -14.30 5.50
C ARG A 157 -3.85 -14.49 7.00
N LYS A 158 -3.21 -13.53 7.68
CA LYS A 158 -2.98 -13.53 9.14
C LYS A 158 -4.28 -13.65 9.92
N SER A 159 -5.29 -12.84 9.59
CA SER A 159 -6.58 -12.89 10.29
C SER A 159 -7.34 -14.22 10.13
N SER A 160 -6.98 -15.06 9.15
CA SER A 160 -7.54 -16.41 8.97
C SER A 160 -6.85 -17.47 9.85
N LEU A 161 -5.61 -17.20 10.28
CA LEU A 161 -4.77 -18.08 11.07
C LEU A 161 -4.70 -17.53 12.50
N ALA A 162 -5.71 -17.81 13.34
CA ALA A 162 -5.75 -17.22 14.69
C ALA A 162 -4.67 -17.79 15.64
N ALA A 163 -4.03 -16.84 16.32
CA ALA A 163 -3.32 -16.86 17.62
C ALA A 163 -2.07 -17.73 17.84
N ASP A 164 -2.05 -19.02 17.50
CA ASP A 164 -1.05 -19.93 18.11
C ASP A 164 0.05 -20.43 17.17
N SER A 165 0.03 -20.04 15.88
CA SER A 165 0.85 -20.69 14.85
C SER A 165 1.59 -19.76 13.89
N LEU A 166 1.57 -18.45 14.11
CA LEU A 166 2.36 -17.54 13.29
C LEU A 166 3.74 -17.33 13.93
N PRO A 167 4.84 -17.53 13.19
CA PRO A 167 6.16 -17.17 13.68
C PRO A 167 6.09 -15.73 14.17
N LEU A 168 6.66 -15.46 15.36
CA LEU A 168 6.88 -14.09 15.81
C LEU A 168 7.47 -13.34 14.61
N VAL A 169 6.86 -12.22 14.22
CA VAL A 169 7.42 -11.31 13.22
C VAL A 169 8.86 -11.06 13.66
N ALA A 170 9.80 -11.78 13.05
CA ALA A 170 11.19 -11.71 13.43
C ALA A 170 11.61 -10.29 13.07
N ALA A 171 12.14 -9.58 14.06
CA ALA A 171 12.64 -8.24 13.87
C ALA A 171 13.56 -8.22 12.64
N THR A 172 13.09 -7.50 11.62
CA THR A 172 13.89 -6.79 10.62
C THR A 172 14.80 -7.69 9.74
N PRO A 173 14.43 -7.99 8.47
CA PRO A 173 15.48 -8.16 7.47
C PRO A 173 16.25 -6.83 7.40
N ALA A 174 17.58 -6.91 7.36
CA ALA A 174 18.50 -5.79 7.48
C ALA A 174 17.99 -4.51 6.77
N ARG A 175 18.16 -3.36 7.44
CA ARG A 175 17.92 -2.00 6.92
C ARG A 175 18.76 -1.63 5.69
N ASP A 176 19.32 -2.61 4.98
CA ASP A 176 20.17 -2.45 3.80
C ASP A 176 19.36 -2.38 2.49
N SER A 177 18.03 -2.31 2.60
CA SER A 177 17.17 -2.06 1.46
C SER A 177 17.01 -0.55 1.25
N GLU A 178 17.53 -0.02 0.14
CA GLU A 178 17.29 1.36 -0.33
C GLU A 178 15.81 1.68 -0.60
N TRP A 179 14.92 0.69 -0.45
CA TRP A 179 13.48 0.85 -0.61
C TRP A 179 12.87 1.81 0.42
N ASP A 180 12.18 2.83 -0.08
CA ASP A 180 11.48 3.82 0.74
C ASP A 180 9.95 3.86 0.46
N GLY A 181 9.41 2.78 -0.14
CA GLY A 181 8.00 2.73 -0.53
C GLY A 181 7.63 3.68 -1.67
N LEU A 182 8.61 4.15 -2.44
CA LEU A 182 8.50 5.22 -3.45
C LEU A 182 8.25 6.61 -2.85
N LEU A 183 8.54 6.80 -1.56
CA LEU A 183 8.29 8.06 -0.87
C LEU A 183 9.12 9.22 -1.44
N SER A 184 10.38 8.98 -1.81
CA SER A 184 11.27 9.99 -2.42
C SER A 184 10.72 10.56 -3.72
N ARG A 185 9.96 9.78 -4.49
CA ARG A 185 9.37 10.19 -5.78
C ARG A 185 7.94 10.71 -5.63
N TYR A 186 7.37 10.71 -4.42
CA TYR A 186 5.93 10.88 -4.24
C TYR A 186 5.40 12.22 -4.76
N ALA A 187 6.03 13.36 -4.45
CA ALA A 187 5.47 14.63 -4.90
C ALA A 187 5.73 14.93 -6.39
N ASP A 188 6.75 14.35 -7.01
CA ASP A 188 6.90 14.39 -8.47
C ASP A 188 5.75 13.66 -9.14
N ILE A 189 5.40 12.46 -8.65
CA ILE A 189 4.25 11.69 -9.16
C ILE A 189 2.96 12.52 -9.04
N VAL A 190 2.74 13.17 -7.89
CA VAL A 190 1.57 14.03 -7.66
C VAL A 190 1.56 15.21 -8.64
N THR A 191 2.67 15.93 -8.78
CA THR A 191 2.79 17.08 -9.69
C THR A 191 2.51 16.68 -11.13
N ILE A 192 3.06 15.55 -11.58
CA ILE A 192 2.82 15.02 -12.92
C ILE A 192 1.33 14.65 -13.09
N GLY A 193 0.73 13.97 -12.10
CA GLY A 193 -0.69 13.61 -12.14
C GLY A 193 -1.64 14.81 -12.19
N GLU A 194 -1.28 15.93 -11.56
CA GLU A 194 -2.03 17.18 -11.62
C GLU A 194 -1.99 17.86 -12.99
N THR A 195 -0.89 17.69 -13.74
CA THR A 195 -0.69 18.33 -15.04
C THR A 195 -1.15 17.49 -16.23
N ALA A 196 -0.95 16.17 -16.17
CA ALA A 196 -1.10 15.26 -17.31
C ALA A 196 -2.13 14.15 -17.09
N GLY A 197 -2.65 14.03 -15.86
CA GLY A 197 -3.49 12.93 -15.43
C GLY A 197 -4.93 13.31 -15.14
N ARG A 198 -5.60 12.46 -14.34
CA ARG A 198 -6.95 12.68 -13.82
C ARG A 198 -6.98 12.37 -12.33
N ARG A 199 -7.24 13.38 -11.50
CA ARG A 199 -7.30 13.22 -10.03
C ARG A 199 -8.47 12.33 -9.61
N HIS A 200 -8.21 11.35 -8.75
CA HIS A 200 -9.22 10.46 -8.14
C HIS A 200 -9.51 10.78 -6.67
N ALA A 201 -8.68 11.61 -6.02
CA ALA A 201 -8.81 11.98 -4.61
C ALA A 201 -9.23 13.46 -4.41
N SER A 202 -9.57 13.83 -3.17
CA SER A 202 -9.86 15.22 -2.83
C SER A 202 -8.61 16.12 -2.99
N PRO A 203 -8.77 17.44 -3.20
CA PRO A 203 -7.66 18.35 -3.43
C PRO A 203 -6.52 18.25 -2.40
N ASP A 204 -6.87 18.10 -1.11
CA ASP A 204 -5.89 18.05 -0.02
C ASP A 204 -5.38 16.64 0.33
N TYR A 205 -5.80 15.61 -0.40
CA TYR A 205 -5.46 14.23 -0.08
C TYR A 205 -3.94 14.00 -0.07
N HIS A 206 -3.27 14.32 -1.18
CA HIS A 206 -1.83 14.13 -1.35
C HIS A 206 -1.02 15.05 -0.44
N SER A 207 -1.39 16.34 -0.36
CA SER A 207 -0.70 17.31 0.49
C SER A 207 -0.75 16.91 1.97
N SER A 208 -1.87 16.32 2.41
CA SER A 208 -2.01 15.81 3.77
C SER A 208 -1.14 14.57 4.03
N TRP A 209 -0.97 13.67 3.07
CA TRP A 209 -0.09 12.50 3.21
C TRP A 209 1.39 12.87 3.16
N LEU A 210 1.81 13.76 2.26
CA LEU A 210 3.17 14.30 2.22
C LEU A 210 3.58 14.87 3.59
N ARG A 211 2.72 15.71 4.20
CA ARG A 211 2.93 16.25 5.55
C ARG A 211 3.09 15.16 6.62
N ARG A 212 2.31 14.08 6.55
CA ARG A 212 2.38 12.97 7.51
C ARG A 212 3.68 12.17 7.39
N PHE A 213 4.25 12.07 6.20
CA PHE A 213 5.56 11.47 5.97
C PHE A 213 6.73 12.43 6.24
N GLY A 214 6.46 13.64 6.74
CA GLY A 214 7.51 14.63 7.00
C GLY A 214 8.14 15.22 5.72
N ARG A 215 7.46 15.13 4.57
CA ARG A 215 7.85 15.78 3.32
C ARG A 215 7.04 17.06 3.13
N ARG A 216 7.66 18.19 2.80
CA ARG A 216 6.92 19.35 2.26
C ARG A 216 6.70 19.17 0.77
N ALA A 217 5.61 19.73 0.23
CA ALA A 217 5.41 19.79 -1.21
C ALA A 217 6.53 20.59 -1.91
N ASP A 218 7.17 21.51 -1.20
CA ASP A 218 8.22 22.39 -1.72
C ASP A 218 9.66 21.81 -1.60
N ASP A 219 9.87 20.72 -0.85
CA ASP A 219 11.21 20.15 -0.59
C ASP A 219 11.81 19.41 -1.81
N ILE A 220 11.10 19.39 -2.94
CA ILE A 220 11.46 18.61 -4.15
C ILE A 220 12.05 19.48 -5.27
N ARG A 221 12.14 20.81 -5.06
CA ARG A 221 12.77 21.72 -6.03
C ARG A 221 14.28 21.92 -5.87
N LEU A 222 14.93 21.16 -4.98
CA LEU A 222 16.36 21.29 -4.71
C LEU A 222 16.99 19.92 -4.52
N ASN A 223 17.23 19.21 -5.63
CA ASN A 223 18.43 18.41 -5.87
C ASN A 223 18.50 17.99 -7.33
#